data_AF-A0A432FR15-F1
#
_entry.id   AF-A0A432FR15-F1
#
_cell.length_a   1.000
_cell.length_b   1.000
_cell.length_c   1.000
_cell.angle_alpha   90.00
_cell.angle_beta   90.00
_cell.angle_gamma   90.00
#
_symmetry.space_group_name_H-M   'P 1'
#
loop_
_entity.id
_entity.type
_entity.pdbx_description
1 polymer ?
#
loop_
_entity_poly.entity_id
_entity_poly.type
_entity_poly.pdbx_seq_one_letter_code
_entity_poly.pdbx_strand_id
1 'polypeptide(L)'
;KALKRDEAHEGAMYWSGVAHLYNYQFDEAEDYFRKVVNKRGDYAGKADAKWKLAQKIVRAMPGTPAGKKMALKEKINRADLAVLFAEELKIGVLFDRMPVQNTGFQTPGQATQTANVTVPNDAINHWAETWIKDMIRYGIMDIEPDGNFYPDDTINRALYALAVQRLLVVATRDESIETQYFGEAQSRFSDVPSSHFAYNAMALCTERGIMQVDMMTRKFNPAGDVTGADALLIIRELQTSLRMTF
;
A
#
# COMPACT_ATOMS: atom_id res chain seq x y z
N LYS A 1 -7.78 -32.57 -18.51
CA LYS A 1 -7.52 -34.00 -18.83
C LYS A 1 -6.81 -34.75 -17.68
N ALA A 2 -5.96 -34.11 -16.86
CA ALA A 2 -5.31 -34.75 -15.70
C ALA A 2 -6.25 -35.02 -14.49
N LEU A 3 -7.13 -34.08 -14.13
CA LEU A 3 -8.14 -34.26 -13.05
C LEU A 3 -9.12 -35.41 -13.29
N LYS A 4 -9.29 -35.87 -14.54
CA LYS A 4 -10.13 -37.03 -14.89
C LYS A 4 -9.41 -38.38 -14.72
N ARG A 5 -8.10 -38.38 -14.43
CA ARG A 5 -7.27 -39.58 -14.25
C ARG A 5 -6.89 -39.82 -12.79
N ASP A 6 -6.66 -38.75 -12.03
CA ASP A 6 -6.53 -38.76 -10.57
C ASP A 6 -6.87 -37.35 -10.04
N GLU A 7 -8.00 -37.23 -9.37
CA GLU A 7 -8.49 -35.99 -8.77
C GLU A 7 -7.57 -35.50 -7.63
N ALA A 8 -6.75 -36.40 -7.07
CA ALA A 8 -5.81 -36.14 -5.99
C ALA A 8 -4.36 -35.88 -6.47
N HIS A 9 -4.12 -35.80 -7.78
CA HIS A 9 -2.78 -35.56 -8.32
C HIS A 9 -2.26 -34.18 -7.90
N GLU A 10 -1.10 -34.16 -7.24
CA GLU A 10 -0.51 -32.97 -6.62
C GLU A 10 -0.39 -31.80 -7.61
N GLY A 11 0.16 -32.05 -8.80
CA GLY A 11 0.29 -31.03 -9.83
C GLY A 11 -1.04 -30.48 -10.33
N ALA A 12 -2.11 -31.29 -10.36
CA ALA A 12 -3.43 -30.83 -10.78
C ALA A 12 -4.02 -29.86 -9.74
N MET A 13 -3.89 -30.19 -8.45
CA MET A 13 -4.30 -29.31 -7.36
C MET A 13 -3.53 -27.99 -7.35
N TYR A 14 -2.20 -28.05 -7.60
CA TYR A 14 -1.39 -26.84 -7.70
C TYR A 14 -1.90 -25.91 -8.81
N TRP A 15 -2.11 -26.43 -10.01
CA TRP A 15 -2.59 -25.62 -11.13
C TRP A 15 -4.04 -25.13 -10.95
N SER A 16 -4.90 -25.90 -10.27
CA SER A 16 -6.23 -25.42 -9.85
C SER A 16 -6.12 -24.23 -8.89
N GLY A 17 -5.25 -24.31 -7.87
CA GLY A 17 -4.99 -23.20 -6.96
C GLY A 17 -4.46 -21.97 -7.68
N VAL A 18 -3.56 -22.15 -8.66
CA VAL A 18 -3.07 -21.07 -9.52
C VAL A 18 -4.19 -20.43 -10.33
N ALA A 19 -5.09 -21.24 -10.92
CA ALA A 19 -6.22 -20.72 -11.68
C ALA A 19 -7.16 -19.89 -10.81
N HIS A 20 -7.49 -20.36 -9.60
CA HIS A 20 -8.29 -19.60 -8.63
C HIS A 20 -7.60 -18.29 -8.22
N LEU A 21 -6.29 -18.33 -7.96
CA LEU A 21 -5.50 -17.15 -7.58
C LEU A 21 -5.60 -16.04 -8.64
N TYR A 22 -5.43 -16.40 -9.92
CA TYR A 22 -5.53 -15.44 -11.03
C TYR A 22 -6.96 -15.07 -11.41
N ASN A 23 -7.96 -15.82 -10.94
CA ASN A 23 -9.37 -15.46 -11.03
C ASN A 23 -9.85 -14.64 -9.81
N TYR A 24 -8.92 -14.19 -8.96
CA TYR A 24 -9.18 -13.44 -7.72
C TYR A 24 -10.07 -14.18 -6.70
N GLN A 25 -10.04 -15.51 -6.75
CA GLN A 25 -10.68 -16.43 -5.82
C GLN A 25 -9.66 -16.86 -4.78
N PHE A 26 -9.31 -15.93 -3.89
CA PHE A 26 -8.17 -16.07 -3.00
C PHE A 26 -8.37 -17.13 -1.90
N ASP A 27 -9.58 -17.24 -1.36
CA ASP A 27 -9.94 -18.24 -0.36
C ASP A 27 -9.83 -19.66 -0.94
N GLU A 28 -10.37 -19.88 -2.14
CA GLU A 28 -10.27 -21.17 -2.82
C GLU A 28 -8.83 -21.49 -3.19
N ALA A 29 -8.08 -20.49 -3.68
CA ALA A 29 -6.66 -20.65 -3.97
C ALA A 29 -5.86 -21.08 -2.75
N GLU A 30 -6.10 -20.44 -1.59
CA GLU A 30 -5.48 -20.78 -0.31
C GLU A 30 -5.73 -22.26 0.04
N ASP A 31 -6.99 -22.70 -0.05
CA ASP A 31 -7.42 -24.06 0.25
C ASP A 31 -6.72 -25.10 -0.64
N TYR A 32 -6.58 -24.82 -1.94
CA TYR A 32 -5.85 -25.69 -2.86
C TYR A 32 -4.36 -25.75 -2.52
N PHE A 33 -3.70 -24.61 -2.27
CA PHE A 33 -2.27 -24.61 -1.96
C PHE A 33 -1.98 -25.31 -0.63
N ARG A 34 -2.81 -25.11 0.40
CA ARG A 34 -2.70 -25.84 1.68
C ARG A 34 -2.74 -27.36 1.47
N LYS A 35 -3.66 -27.85 0.64
CA LYS A 35 -3.75 -29.29 0.30
C LYS A 35 -2.49 -29.80 -0.39
N VAL A 36 -1.89 -29.01 -1.29
CA VAL A 36 -0.64 -29.36 -1.97
C VAL A 36 0.55 -29.39 -1.02
N VAL A 37 0.69 -28.39 -0.15
CA VAL A 37 1.76 -28.34 0.87
C VAL A 37 1.71 -29.57 1.78
N ASN A 38 0.52 -29.98 2.21
CA ASN A 38 0.33 -31.15 3.07
C ASN A 38 0.75 -32.48 2.43
N LYS A 39 0.78 -32.56 1.09
CA LYS A 39 1.24 -33.77 0.37
C LYS A 39 2.75 -33.95 0.40
N ARG A 40 3.53 -32.89 0.70
CA ARG A 40 5.00 -32.91 0.76
C ARG A 40 5.68 -33.49 -0.49
N GLY A 41 5.09 -33.26 -1.66
CA GLY A 41 5.64 -33.70 -2.94
C GLY A 41 6.42 -32.59 -3.67
N ASP A 42 6.59 -32.76 -4.97
CA ASP A 42 7.46 -31.90 -5.81
C ASP A 42 6.92 -30.46 -5.95
N TYR A 43 5.61 -30.26 -5.76
CA TYR A 43 4.98 -28.95 -5.86
C TYR A 43 4.85 -28.26 -4.49
N ALA A 44 5.15 -28.95 -3.38
CA ALA A 44 4.97 -28.41 -2.04
C ALA A 44 5.69 -27.07 -1.81
N GLY A 45 6.94 -26.93 -2.28
CA GLY A 45 7.70 -25.67 -2.14
C GLY A 45 7.10 -24.51 -2.94
N LYS A 46 6.63 -24.78 -4.17
CA LYS A 46 5.96 -23.76 -5.01
C LYS A 46 4.60 -23.38 -4.44
N ALA A 47 3.88 -24.38 -3.92
CA ALA A 47 2.59 -24.18 -3.28
C ALA A 47 2.73 -23.38 -1.99
N ASP A 48 3.76 -23.60 -1.18
CA ASP A 48 4.00 -22.84 0.07
C ASP A 48 4.16 -21.33 -0.19
N ALA A 49 4.94 -20.95 -1.22
CA ALA A 49 5.09 -19.55 -1.60
C ALA A 49 3.74 -18.92 -2.03
N LYS A 50 2.95 -19.62 -2.85
CA LYS A 50 1.64 -19.13 -3.29
C LYS A 50 0.59 -19.15 -2.18
N TRP A 51 0.69 -20.10 -1.27
CA TRP A 51 -0.16 -20.20 -0.09
C TRP A 51 0.04 -18.97 0.81
N LYS A 52 1.29 -18.63 1.12
CA LYS A 52 1.64 -17.43 1.89
C LYS A 52 1.14 -16.15 1.23
N LEU A 53 1.26 -16.05 -0.10
CA LEU A 53 0.71 -14.92 -0.85
C LEU A 53 -0.82 -14.86 -0.71
N ALA A 54 -1.53 -15.96 -0.99
CA ALA A 54 -2.99 -16.03 -0.88
C ALA A 54 -3.45 -15.65 0.53
N GLN A 55 -2.81 -16.16 1.58
CA GLN A 55 -3.09 -15.81 2.97
C GLN A 55 -2.96 -14.32 3.25
N LYS A 56 -1.89 -13.68 2.77
CA LYS A 56 -1.73 -12.22 2.91
C LYS A 56 -2.88 -11.47 2.26
N ILE A 57 -3.27 -11.88 1.04
CA ILE A 57 -4.34 -11.22 0.29
C ILE A 57 -5.70 -11.42 0.97
N VAL A 58 -6.02 -12.65 1.40
CA VAL A 58 -7.25 -12.96 2.15
C VAL A 58 -7.32 -12.11 3.43
N ARG A 59 -6.23 -12.00 4.18
CA ARG A 59 -6.17 -11.15 5.39
C ARG A 59 -6.36 -9.67 5.09
N ALA A 60 -5.86 -9.20 3.96
CA ALA A 60 -6.01 -7.80 3.56
C ALA A 60 -7.43 -7.47 3.10
N MET A 61 -8.20 -8.48 2.66
CA MET A 61 -9.60 -8.36 2.23
C MET A 61 -9.83 -7.24 1.19
N PRO A 62 -9.13 -7.25 0.03
CA PRO A 62 -9.28 -6.19 -0.98
C PRO A 62 -10.73 -6.05 -1.44
N GLY A 63 -11.27 -4.84 -1.30
CA GLY A 63 -12.68 -4.55 -1.59
C GLY A 63 -12.94 -4.24 -3.07
N THR A 64 -11.92 -3.82 -3.81
CA THR A 64 -12.08 -3.32 -5.19
C THR A 64 -11.42 -4.21 -6.24
N PRO A 65 -11.91 -4.22 -7.50
CA PRO A 65 -11.24 -4.93 -8.60
C PRO A 65 -9.78 -4.48 -8.80
N ALA A 66 -9.50 -3.19 -8.61
CA ALA A 66 -8.15 -2.65 -8.64
C ALA A 66 -7.29 -3.26 -7.52
N GLY A 67 -7.77 -3.24 -6.28
CA GLY A 67 -7.09 -3.89 -5.15
C GLY A 67 -6.78 -5.36 -5.42
N LYS A 68 -7.74 -6.13 -5.93
CA LYS A 68 -7.54 -7.55 -6.28
C LYS A 68 -6.48 -7.76 -7.37
N LYS A 69 -6.45 -6.91 -8.40
CA LYS A 69 -5.44 -6.96 -9.47
C LYS A 69 -4.05 -6.62 -8.93
N MET A 70 -3.95 -5.57 -8.13
CA MET A 70 -2.69 -5.08 -7.55
C MET A 70 -2.14 -6.08 -6.53
N ALA A 71 -3.00 -6.80 -5.80
CA ALA A 71 -2.61 -7.82 -4.82
C ALA A 71 -1.61 -8.87 -5.34
N LEU A 72 -1.64 -9.14 -6.66
CA LEU A 72 -0.77 -10.11 -7.31
C LEU A 72 0.57 -9.52 -7.80
N LYS A 73 0.79 -8.21 -7.67
CA LYS A 73 2.04 -7.55 -8.09
C LYS A 73 3.15 -7.80 -7.07
N GLU A 74 4.32 -8.21 -7.57
CA GLU A 74 5.53 -8.36 -6.76
C GLU A 74 6.06 -7.01 -6.28
N LYS A 75 5.92 -5.96 -7.09
CA LYS A 75 6.27 -4.59 -6.75
C LYS A 75 5.19 -3.67 -7.27
N ILE A 76 4.74 -2.74 -6.43
CA ILE A 76 3.83 -1.68 -6.85
C ILE A 76 4.62 -0.42 -7.21
N ASN A 77 4.05 0.38 -8.11
CA ASN A 77 4.58 1.70 -8.46
C ASN A 77 3.80 2.84 -7.77
N ARG A 78 4.23 4.09 -7.98
CA ARG A 78 3.57 5.26 -7.40
C ARG A 78 2.13 5.42 -7.86
N ALA A 79 1.83 5.10 -9.13
CA ALA A 79 0.47 5.11 -9.64
C ALA A 79 -0.43 4.05 -8.98
N ASP A 80 0.09 2.84 -8.75
CA ASP A 80 -0.61 1.78 -8.04
C ASP A 80 -0.95 2.22 -6.61
N LEU A 81 -0.02 2.90 -5.91
CA LEU A 81 -0.29 3.43 -4.58
C LEU A 81 -1.43 4.45 -4.61
N ALA A 82 -1.41 5.40 -5.56
CA ALA A 82 -2.44 6.42 -5.68
C ALA A 82 -3.83 5.80 -5.88
N VAL A 83 -3.91 4.78 -6.73
CA VAL A 83 -5.15 4.04 -7.01
C VAL A 83 -5.59 3.24 -5.80
N LEU A 84 -4.68 2.51 -5.14
CA LEU A 84 -5.00 1.75 -3.93
C LEU A 84 -5.54 2.65 -2.82
N PHE A 85 -4.89 3.79 -2.59
CA PHE A 85 -5.35 4.77 -1.61
C PHE A 85 -6.73 5.31 -1.97
N ALA A 86 -6.94 5.74 -3.21
CA ALA A 86 -8.24 6.27 -3.60
C ALA A 86 -9.38 5.24 -3.54
N GLU A 87 -9.16 4.03 -4.05
CA GLU A 87 -10.19 3.00 -4.20
C GLU A 87 -10.47 2.25 -2.89
N GLU A 88 -9.44 1.83 -2.15
CA GLU A 88 -9.61 1.02 -0.94
C GLU A 88 -9.94 1.88 0.29
N LEU A 89 -9.42 3.12 0.39
CA LEU A 89 -9.76 4.04 1.48
C LEU A 89 -10.92 4.97 1.14
N LYS A 90 -11.44 4.92 -0.10
CA LYS A 90 -12.54 5.77 -0.59
C LYS A 90 -12.28 7.25 -0.29
N ILE A 91 -11.07 7.70 -0.56
CA ILE A 91 -10.53 8.99 -0.13
C ILE A 91 -11.45 10.15 -0.54
N GLY A 92 -11.96 10.17 -1.78
CA GLY A 92 -12.90 11.21 -2.22
C GLY A 92 -14.10 11.36 -1.27
N VAL A 93 -14.67 10.25 -0.80
CA VAL A 93 -15.79 10.27 0.16
C VAL A 93 -15.35 10.78 1.54
N LEU A 94 -14.12 10.48 1.96
CA LEU A 94 -13.57 10.98 3.23
C LEU A 94 -13.45 12.50 3.21
N PHE A 95 -12.94 13.03 2.10
CA PHE A 95 -12.70 14.45 1.91
C PHE A 95 -13.98 15.25 1.63
N ASP A 96 -14.94 14.69 0.89
CA ASP A 96 -16.24 15.35 0.66
C ASP A 96 -17.05 15.49 1.95
N ARG A 97 -16.88 14.57 2.91
CA ARG A 97 -17.55 14.62 4.23
C ARG A 97 -16.88 15.59 5.19
N MET A 98 -15.69 16.06 4.88
CA MET A 98 -14.95 17.00 5.72
C MET A 98 -15.42 18.43 5.42
N PRO A 99 -15.91 19.20 6.41
CA PRO A 99 -16.24 20.60 6.17
C PRO A 99 -14.98 21.34 5.74
N VAL A 100 -15.07 22.01 4.58
CA VAL A 100 -14.02 22.91 4.07
C VAL A 100 -13.82 23.99 5.12
N GLN A 101 -12.74 23.92 5.88
CA GLN A 101 -12.32 25.04 6.72
C GLN A 101 -11.43 25.92 5.88
N ASN A 102 -11.80 27.19 5.78
CA ASN A 102 -10.91 28.28 5.40
C ASN A 102 -9.65 28.13 6.24
N THR A 103 -8.60 27.58 5.64
CA THR A 103 -7.25 27.61 6.19
C THR A 103 -6.94 29.07 6.53
N GLY A 104 -6.28 29.31 7.67
CA GLY A 104 -5.80 30.63 8.06
C GLY A 104 -5.08 31.35 6.92
N PHE A 105 -4.91 32.67 7.05
CA PHE A 105 -4.44 33.60 6.01
C PHE A 105 -3.58 32.93 4.92
N GLN A 106 -4.23 32.55 3.81
CA GLN A 106 -3.54 32.07 2.64
C GLN A 106 -3.00 33.28 1.91
N THR A 107 -1.72 33.27 1.55
CA THR A 107 -1.22 34.25 0.59
C THR A 107 -1.93 34.04 -0.76
N PRO A 108 -2.12 35.08 -1.59
CA PRO A 108 -2.76 34.93 -2.91
C PRO A 108 -2.11 33.86 -3.80
N GLY A 109 -0.82 33.58 -3.60
CA GLY A 109 -0.08 32.50 -4.27
C GLY A 109 -0.40 31.08 -3.78
N GLN A 110 -0.71 30.90 -2.49
CA GLN A 110 -1.13 29.60 -1.94
C GLN A 110 -2.60 29.30 -2.27
N ALA A 111 -3.46 30.32 -2.23
CA ALA A 111 -4.88 30.18 -2.61
C ALA A 111 -5.06 29.83 -4.10
N THR A 112 -4.18 30.32 -4.97
CA THR A 112 -4.18 29.99 -6.42
C THR A 112 -3.64 28.59 -6.72
N GLN A 113 -2.75 28.04 -5.87
CA GLN A 113 -2.26 26.65 -6.01
C GLN A 113 -3.31 25.60 -5.63
N THR A 114 -4.13 25.86 -4.60
CA THR A 114 -5.25 24.97 -4.23
C THR A 114 -6.39 24.96 -5.26
N ALA A 115 -6.50 26.00 -6.10
CA ALA A 115 -7.58 26.13 -7.08
C ALA A 115 -7.25 25.49 -8.45
N ASN A 116 -5.98 25.29 -8.79
CA ASN A 116 -5.54 24.69 -10.05
C ASN A 116 -4.38 23.70 -9.81
N VAL A 117 -4.71 22.52 -9.29
CA VAL A 117 -3.75 21.40 -9.28
C VAL A 117 -3.60 20.91 -10.73
N THR A 118 -2.51 21.30 -11.36
CA THR A 118 -2.12 20.85 -12.70
C THR A 118 -1.63 19.41 -12.61
N VAL A 119 -2.13 18.57 -13.51
CA VAL A 119 -1.63 17.19 -13.65
C VAL A 119 -0.16 17.26 -14.13
N PRO A 120 0.77 16.54 -13.49
CA PRO A 120 2.15 16.45 -13.93
C PRO A 120 2.26 15.95 -15.37
N ASN A 121 3.20 16.48 -16.15
CA ASN A 121 3.28 16.21 -17.58
C ASN A 121 3.41 14.72 -17.91
N ASP A 122 4.14 13.97 -17.08
CA ASP A 122 4.35 12.53 -17.19
C ASP A 122 3.15 11.68 -16.74
N ALA A 123 2.16 12.30 -16.09
CA ALA A 123 0.91 11.67 -15.69
C ALA A 123 -0.26 11.97 -16.66
N ILE A 124 -0.08 12.88 -17.63
CA ILE A 124 -1.13 13.20 -18.62
C ILE A 124 -1.36 11.99 -19.55
N ASN A 125 -2.62 11.60 -19.74
CA ASN A 125 -3.08 10.40 -20.42
C ASN A 125 -2.58 9.08 -19.79
N HIS A 126 -1.96 9.14 -18.60
CA HIS A 126 -1.60 7.95 -17.87
C HIS A 126 -2.88 7.28 -17.34
N TRP A 127 -2.92 5.94 -17.31
CA TRP A 127 -4.13 5.24 -16.86
C TRP A 127 -4.56 5.64 -15.46
N ALA A 128 -3.60 6.05 -14.60
CA ALA A 128 -3.84 6.49 -13.24
C ALA A 128 -4.01 8.03 -13.06
N GLU A 129 -4.11 8.80 -14.15
CA GLU A 129 -4.08 10.27 -14.13
C GLU A 129 -5.03 10.88 -13.08
N THR A 130 -6.30 10.47 -13.08
CA THR A 130 -7.32 11.02 -12.17
C THR A 130 -6.96 10.77 -10.71
N TRP A 131 -6.53 9.56 -10.38
CA TRP A 131 -6.13 9.20 -9.01
C TRP A 131 -4.87 9.94 -8.57
N ILE A 132 -3.89 10.10 -9.47
CA ILE A 132 -2.67 10.87 -9.19
C ILE A 132 -3.03 12.33 -8.89
N LYS A 133 -3.87 12.93 -9.73
CA LYS A 133 -4.34 14.31 -9.54
C LYS A 133 -5.00 14.50 -8.18
N ASP A 134 -5.85 13.56 -7.78
CA ASP A 134 -6.53 13.60 -6.48
C ASP A 134 -5.54 13.46 -5.32
N MET A 135 -4.59 12.52 -5.39
CA MET A 135 -3.58 12.36 -4.33
C MET A 135 -2.70 13.61 -4.16
N ILE A 136 -2.35 14.28 -5.26
CA ILE A 136 -1.62 15.55 -5.22
C ILE A 136 -2.50 16.66 -4.63
N ARG A 137 -3.77 16.73 -5.07
CA ARG A 137 -4.73 17.73 -4.57
C ARG A 137 -4.96 17.62 -3.07
N TYR A 138 -4.99 16.41 -2.54
CA TYR A 138 -5.14 16.18 -1.10
C TYR A 138 -3.82 16.29 -0.31
N GLY A 139 -2.68 16.50 -0.98
CA GLY A 139 -1.36 16.57 -0.33
C GLY A 139 -0.88 15.22 0.22
N ILE A 140 -1.42 14.10 -0.28
CA ILE A 140 -1.08 12.75 0.18
C ILE A 140 0.18 12.25 -0.53
N MET A 141 0.34 12.59 -1.80
CA MET A 141 1.52 12.29 -2.61
C MET A 141 2.03 13.55 -3.28
N ASP A 142 3.35 13.67 -3.39
CA ASP A 142 3.99 14.84 -4.02
C ASP A 142 4.49 14.52 -5.43
N ILE A 143 4.84 15.60 -6.12
CA ILE A 143 5.69 15.60 -7.31
C ILE A 143 7.13 15.86 -6.90
N GLU A 144 8.07 15.41 -7.72
CA GLU A 144 9.48 15.67 -7.51
C GLU A 144 9.84 17.12 -7.92
N PRO A 145 11.03 17.65 -7.51
CA PRO A 145 11.40 19.05 -7.76
C PRO A 145 11.45 19.47 -9.24
N ASP A 146 11.52 18.51 -10.15
CA ASP A 146 11.50 18.72 -11.60
C ASP A 146 10.07 18.84 -12.17
N GLY A 147 9.05 18.69 -11.33
CA GLY A 147 7.64 18.82 -11.70
C GLY A 147 6.97 17.53 -12.17
N ASN A 148 7.66 16.39 -12.12
CA ASN A 148 7.14 15.08 -12.55
C ASN A 148 6.66 14.25 -11.36
N PHE A 149 5.74 13.31 -11.61
CA PHE A 149 5.21 12.41 -10.58
C PHE A 149 5.91 11.05 -10.53
N TYR A 150 6.45 10.60 -11.65
CA TYR A 150 7.05 9.30 -11.89
C TYR A 150 6.07 8.14 -11.62
N PRO A 151 4.94 8.04 -12.33
CA PRO A 151 3.89 7.08 -12.02
C PRO A 151 4.35 5.61 -12.07
N ASP A 152 5.29 5.30 -12.94
CA ASP A 152 5.80 3.94 -13.15
C ASP A 152 6.96 3.55 -12.23
N ASP A 153 7.49 4.50 -11.45
CA ASP A 153 8.58 4.22 -10.51
C ASP A 153 8.09 3.34 -9.36
N THR A 154 8.86 2.28 -9.09
CA THR A 154 8.61 1.40 -7.95
C THR A 154 8.69 2.16 -6.64
N ILE A 155 7.71 1.94 -5.77
CA ILE A 155 7.70 2.55 -4.45
C ILE A 155 8.44 1.67 -3.44
N ASN A 156 9.32 2.30 -2.67
CA ASN A 156 9.95 1.66 -1.53
C ASN A 156 9.17 1.90 -0.23
N ARG A 157 9.52 1.14 0.81
CA ARG A 157 8.85 1.20 2.12
C ARG A 157 8.93 2.57 2.78
N ALA A 158 10.02 3.33 2.61
CA ALA A 158 10.15 4.68 3.17
C ALA A 158 9.18 5.68 2.51
N LEU A 159 9.06 5.64 1.19
CA LEU A 159 8.12 6.48 0.43
C LEU A 159 6.66 6.10 0.74
N TYR A 160 6.38 4.81 0.89
CA TYR A 160 5.06 4.36 1.33
C TYR A 160 4.73 4.92 2.72
N ALA A 161 5.67 4.85 3.67
CA ALA A 161 5.47 5.38 5.02
C ALA A 161 5.16 6.89 5.00
N LEU A 162 5.86 7.66 4.16
CA LEU A 162 5.59 9.09 3.99
C LEU A 162 4.18 9.36 3.49
N ALA A 163 3.72 8.61 2.49
CA ALA A 163 2.35 8.75 1.97
C ALA A 163 1.31 8.40 3.04
N VAL A 164 1.55 7.38 3.87
CA VAL A 164 0.70 7.03 5.02
C VAL A 164 0.69 8.13 6.07
N GLN A 165 1.85 8.70 6.43
CA GLN A 165 1.94 9.82 7.37
C GLN A 165 1.09 11.00 6.88
N ARG A 166 1.25 11.40 5.62
CA ARG A 166 0.52 12.52 5.04
C ARG A 166 -0.97 12.26 5.03
N LEU A 167 -1.38 11.06 4.64
CA LEU A 167 -2.77 10.67 4.76
C LEU A 167 -3.28 10.80 6.20
N LEU A 168 -2.51 10.36 7.21
CA LEU A 168 -2.90 10.49 8.61
C LEU A 168 -3.04 11.96 9.03
N VAL A 169 -2.07 12.82 8.69
CA VAL A 169 -2.10 14.27 8.96
C VAL A 169 -3.40 14.85 8.40
N VAL A 170 -3.68 14.57 7.13
CA VAL A 170 -4.84 15.15 6.47
C VAL A 170 -6.15 14.55 6.99
N ALA A 171 -6.20 13.24 7.25
CA ALA A 171 -7.38 12.55 7.75
C ALA A 171 -7.75 12.96 9.18
N THR A 172 -6.75 13.24 10.03
CA THR A 172 -6.93 13.60 11.44
C THR A 172 -6.89 15.10 11.70
N ARG A 173 -6.44 15.90 10.71
CA ARG A 173 -6.17 17.34 10.81
C ARG A 173 -5.18 17.69 11.91
N ASP A 174 -4.19 16.84 12.09
CA ASP A 174 -3.17 17.00 13.11
C ASP A 174 -1.79 17.15 12.46
N GLU A 175 -1.38 18.41 12.27
CA GLU A 175 -0.07 18.77 11.73
C GLU A 175 1.08 18.37 12.66
N SER A 176 0.82 18.16 13.96
CA SER A 176 1.87 17.76 14.90
C SER A 176 2.45 16.38 14.56
N ILE A 177 1.69 15.55 13.84
CA ILE A 177 2.12 14.24 13.34
C ILE A 177 3.36 14.36 12.44
N GLU A 178 3.53 15.46 11.69
CA GLU A 178 4.67 15.62 10.77
C GLU A 178 6.02 15.74 11.47
N THR A 179 6.02 16.16 12.73
CA THR A 179 7.23 16.46 13.51
C THR A 179 7.32 15.66 14.81
N GLN A 180 6.39 14.74 15.06
CA GLN A 180 6.24 14.01 16.31
C GLN A 180 7.53 13.34 16.83
N TYR A 181 8.35 12.79 15.94
CA TYR A 181 9.60 12.08 16.26
C TYR A 181 10.85 12.83 15.76
N PHE A 182 10.73 14.12 15.43
CA PHE A 182 11.89 14.92 15.05
C PHE A 182 12.83 15.12 16.25
N GLY A 183 14.14 14.98 16.00
CA GLY A 183 15.15 15.21 17.04
C GLY A 183 15.35 14.07 18.04
N GLU A 184 14.79 12.88 17.79
CA GLU A 184 15.10 11.71 18.63
C GLU A 184 16.61 11.39 18.60
N ALA A 185 17.22 11.37 19.79
CA ALA A 185 18.66 11.17 19.96
C ALA A 185 19.12 9.74 19.59
N GLN A 186 18.22 8.76 19.67
CA GLN A 186 18.49 7.37 19.32
C GLN A 186 17.45 6.91 18.29
N SER A 187 17.93 6.28 17.23
CA SER A 187 17.02 5.71 16.24
C SER A 187 16.30 4.49 16.79
N ARG A 188 15.01 4.40 16.48
CA ARG A 188 14.17 3.22 16.74
C ARG A 188 14.57 2.02 15.90
N PHE A 189 15.20 2.25 14.74
CA PHE A 189 15.57 1.22 13.78
C PHE A 189 17.09 1.03 13.74
N SER A 190 17.53 -0.21 13.52
CA SER A 190 18.97 -0.52 13.44
C SER A 190 19.62 -0.12 12.11
N ASP A 191 18.82 0.07 11.05
CA ASP A 191 19.24 0.36 9.68
C ASP A 191 18.83 1.76 9.17
N VAL A 192 18.21 2.58 10.03
CA VAL A 192 17.79 3.94 9.67
C VAL A 192 18.34 4.92 10.70
N PRO A 193 19.07 5.98 10.32
CA PRO A 193 19.43 7.04 11.25
C PRO A 193 18.23 7.95 11.56
N SER A 194 18.19 8.58 12.74
CA SER A 194 17.11 9.51 13.10
C SER A 194 17.07 10.78 12.23
N SER A 195 18.15 11.08 11.51
CA SER A 195 18.23 12.15 10.51
C SER A 195 17.69 11.79 9.13
N HIS A 196 17.24 10.55 8.92
CA HIS A 196 16.69 10.13 7.63
C HIS A 196 15.40 10.91 7.31
N PHE A 197 15.23 11.37 6.07
CA PHE A 197 14.09 12.22 5.68
C PHE A 197 12.72 11.61 5.98
N ALA A 198 12.57 10.29 5.82
CA ALA A 198 11.35 9.55 6.15
C ALA A 198 11.32 9.00 7.60
N TYR A 199 12.27 9.35 8.48
CA TYR A 199 12.37 8.76 9.82
C TYR A 199 11.08 8.90 10.63
N ASN A 200 10.52 10.12 10.66
CA ASN A 200 9.27 10.39 11.38
C ASN A 200 8.12 9.52 10.89
N ALA A 201 7.98 9.38 9.56
CA ALA A 201 6.94 8.58 8.95
C ALA A 201 7.08 7.10 9.28
N MET A 202 8.31 6.58 9.24
CA MET A 202 8.62 5.20 9.61
C MET A 202 8.34 4.94 11.10
N ALA A 203 8.80 5.85 11.98
CA ALA A 203 8.55 5.76 13.42
C ALA A 203 7.05 5.78 13.74
N LEU A 204 6.30 6.70 13.13
CA LEU A 204 4.85 6.82 13.28
C LEU A 204 4.13 5.55 12.81
N CYS A 205 4.45 5.05 11.61
CA CYS A 205 3.79 3.88 11.04
C CYS A 205 4.08 2.62 11.86
N THR A 206 5.30 2.49 12.40
CA THR A 206 5.65 1.36 13.28
C THR A 206 4.97 1.48 14.65
N GLU A 207 4.95 2.67 15.26
CA GLU A 207 4.33 2.87 16.58
C GLU A 207 2.81 2.67 16.54
N ARG A 208 2.15 3.04 15.43
CA ARG A 208 0.72 2.79 15.21
C ARG A 208 0.40 1.37 14.72
N GLY A 209 1.41 0.52 14.53
CA GLY A 209 1.23 -0.86 14.03
C GLY A 209 0.86 -0.97 12.55
N ILE A 210 0.95 0.13 11.79
CA ILE A 210 0.59 0.20 10.37
C ILE A 210 1.64 -0.47 9.49
N MET A 211 2.93 -0.32 9.84
CA MET A 211 4.05 -0.97 9.14
C MET A 211 4.92 -1.75 10.11
N GLN A 212 5.17 -3.01 9.76
CA GLN A 212 5.94 -3.95 10.58
C GLN A 212 7.45 -3.80 10.35
N VAL A 213 8.22 -4.06 11.41
CA VAL A 213 9.69 -4.18 11.38
C VAL A 213 10.11 -5.61 11.65
N ASP A 214 11.34 -5.95 11.29
CA ASP A 214 11.92 -7.23 11.70
C ASP A 214 12.16 -7.21 13.22
N MET A 215 11.42 -8.03 13.95
CA MET A 215 11.46 -8.07 15.41
C MET A 215 12.80 -8.58 15.97
N MET A 216 13.55 -9.38 15.20
CA MET A 216 14.85 -9.89 15.62
C MET A 216 15.96 -8.86 15.38
N THR A 217 15.96 -8.26 14.19
CA THR A 217 17.04 -7.35 13.77
C THR A 217 16.76 -5.87 14.05
N ARG A 218 15.51 -5.52 14.40
CA ARG A 218 14.97 -4.14 14.49
C ARG A 218 15.15 -3.33 13.22
N LYS A 219 15.22 -4.01 12.06
CA LYS A 219 15.39 -3.37 10.75
C LYS A 219 14.03 -2.96 10.19
N PHE A 220 13.96 -1.74 9.65
CA PHE A 220 12.80 -1.27 8.92
C PHE A 220 12.84 -1.64 7.44
N ASN A 221 14.04 -1.72 6.85
CA ASN A 221 14.31 -1.90 5.42
C ASN A 221 13.69 -0.79 4.55
N PRO A 222 14.16 0.47 4.65
CA PRO A 222 13.53 1.62 3.99
C PRO A 222 13.53 1.55 2.46
N ALA A 223 14.59 0.98 1.87
CA ALA A 223 14.75 0.80 0.43
C ALA A 223 14.08 -0.47 -0.10
N GLY A 224 13.48 -1.29 0.77
CA GLY A 224 12.78 -2.50 0.35
C GLY A 224 11.55 -2.19 -0.50
N ASP A 225 11.30 -3.02 -1.50
CA ASP A 225 10.09 -2.92 -2.32
C ASP A 225 8.84 -3.24 -1.51
N VAL A 226 7.71 -2.68 -1.95
CA VAL A 226 6.39 -3.01 -1.41
C VAL A 226 5.64 -3.89 -2.42
N THR A 227 5.27 -5.10 -1.98
CA THR A 227 4.39 -5.98 -2.76
C THR A 227 2.95 -5.49 -2.71
N GLY A 228 2.12 -5.83 -3.68
CA GLY A 228 0.71 -5.42 -3.66
C GLY A 228 -0.07 -6.00 -2.49
N ALA A 229 0.24 -7.24 -2.08
CA ALA A 229 -0.35 -7.84 -0.89
C ALA A 229 0.07 -7.11 0.39
N ASP A 230 1.34 -6.71 0.52
CA ASP A 230 1.80 -5.94 1.67
C ASP A 230 1.20 -4.53 1.68
N ALA A 231 1.05 -3.88 0.53
CA ALA A 231 0.38 -2.59 0.41
C ALA A 231 -1.06 -2.64 0.91
N LEU A 232 -1.82 -3.67 0.53
CA LEU A 232 -3.19 -3.84 1.00
C LEU A 232 -3.27 -4.13 2.51
N LEU A 233 -2.33 -4.90 3.05
CA LEU A 233 -2.24 -5.11 4.50
C LEU A 233 -1.97 -3.79 5.23
N ILE A 234 -1.03 -2.97 4.75
CA ILE A 234 -0.76 -1.65 5.33
C ILE A 234 -2.02 -0.77 5.29
N ILE A 235 -2.76 -0.76 4.18
CA ILE A 235 -4.04 -0.05 4.08
C ILE A 235 -5.05 -0.57 5.10
N ARG A 236 -5.11 -1.88 5.32
CA ARG A 236 -6.03 -2.46 6.30
C ARG A 236 -5.69 -2.07 7.74
N GLU A 237 -4.41 -2.08 8.09
CA GLU A 237 -3.97 -1.62 9.41
C GLU A 237 -4.17 -0.12 9.58
N LEU A 238 -3.99 0.66 8.51
CA LEU A 238 -4.29 2.09 8.48
C LEU A 238 -5.79 2.37 8.72
N GLN A 239 -6.69 1.67 8.03
CA GLN A 239 -8.14 1.76 8.27
C GLN A 239 -8.47 1.45 9.74
N THR A 240 -7.86 0.41 10.29
CA THR A 240 -8.03 0.02 11.70
C THR A 240 -7.53 1.12 12.65
N SER A 241 -6.37 1.72 12.36
CA SER A 241 -5.78 2.80 13.15
C SER A 241 -6.64 4.06 13.16
N LEU A 242 -7.32 4.37 12.05
CA LEU A 242 -8.23 5.50 11.90
C LEU A 242 -9.65 5.20 12.41
N ARG A 243 -9.91 3.98 12.92
CA ARG A 243 -11.25 3.48 13.27
C ARG A 243 -12.25 3.57 12.11
N MET A 244 -11.76 3.45 10.89
CA MET A 244 -12.54 3.51 9.67
C MET A 244 -13.14 2.12 9.40
N THR A 245 -14.39 1.92 9.79
CA THR A 245 -15.17 0.74 9.39
C THR A 245 -15.95 1.09 8.13
N PHE A 246 -15.67 0.37 7.03
CA PHE A 246 -16.47 0.40 5.80
C PHE A 246 -17.44 -0.77 5.76
#